data_AF-A0AA46S544-F1
#
_entry.id   AF-A0AA46S544-F1
#
_cell.length_a   1.000
_cell.length_b   1.000
_cell.length_c   1.000
_cell.angle_alpha   90.00
_cell.angle_beta   90.00
_cell.angle_gamma   90.00
#
_symmetry.space_group_name_H-M   'P 1'
#
loop_
_entity.id
_entity.type
_entity.pdbx_description
1 polymer ?
#
loop_
_entity_poly.entity_id
_entity_poly.type
_entity_poly.pdbx_seq_one_letter_code
_entity_poly.pdbx_strand_id
1 'polypeptide(L)'
;MNQQEIQCYENIARHIHQKGVDMLQGGNPCSTVVSVLFYVEDILRHQDVESAVVSALCDDLDKHNRESIEALRELGDSTYGY
;
A
#
# COMPACT_ATOMS: atom_id res chain seq x y z
N MET A 1 -11.44 6.94 -19.34
CA MET A 1 -10.48 5.82 -19.50
C MET A 1 -11.18 4.61 -20.08
N ASN A 2 -10.52 3.86 -20.96
CA ASN A 2 -11.02 2.61 -21.52
C ASN A 2 -10.62 1.38 -20.65
N GLN A 3 -11.19 0.22 -20.95
CA GLN A 3 -10.96 -0.99 -20.15
C GLN A 3 -9.49 -1.45 -20.13
N GLN A 4 -8.75 -1.31 -21.22
CA GLN A 4 -7.32 -1.69 -21.27
C GLN A 4 -6.47 -0.79 -20.40
N GLU A 5 -6.78 0.51 -20.36
CA GLU A 5 -6.10 1.48 -19.49
C GLU A 5 -6.35 1.16 -18.02
N ILE A 6 -7.60 0.85 -17.64
CA ILE A 6 -7.95 0.45 -16.26
C ILE A 6 -7.13 -0.78 -15.85
N GLN A 7 -7.08 -1.78 -16.73
CA GLN A 7 -6.36 -3.02 -16.47
C GLN A 7 -4.84 -2.81 -16.36
N CYS A 8 -4.30 -1.83 -17.09
CA CYS A 8 -2.91 -1.40 -16.94
C CYS A 8 -2.64 -0.81 -15.55
N TYR A 9 -3.49 0.09 -15.07
CA TYR A 9 -3.37 0.64 -13.72
C TYR A 9 -3.52 -0.42 -12.63
N GLU A 10 -4.43 -1.39 -12.80
CA GLU A 10 -4.54 -2.53 -11.87
C GLU A 10 -3.26 -3.37 -11.83
N ASN A 11 -2.61 -3.60 -12.98
CA ASN A 11 -1.34 -4.32 -13.02
C ASN A 11 -0.20 -3.52 -12.35
N ILE A 12 -0.16 -2.20 -12.56
CA ILE A 12 0.79 -1.31 -11.90
C ILE A 12 0.56 -1.34 -10.37
N ALA A 13 -0.69 -1.26 -9.93
CA ALA A 13 -1.07 -1.33 -8.52
C ALA A 13 -0.65 -2.66 -7.89
N ARG A 14 -0.88 -3.80 -8.57
CA ARG A 14 -0.42 -5.12 -8.10
C ARG A 14 1.10 -5.19 -7.96
N HIS A 15 1.84 -4.61 -8.89
CA HIS A 15 3.31 -4.58 -8.82
C HIS A 15 3.82 -3.73 -7.65
N ILE A 16 3.19 -2.57 -7.40
CA ILE A 16 3.53 -1.71 -6.25
C ILE A 16 3.17 -2.41 -4.94
N HIS A 17 1.97 -3.00 -4.87
CA HIS A 17 1.51 -3.76 -3.70
C HIS A 17 2.47 -4.89 -3.34
N GLN A 18 2.89 -5.70 -4.32
CA GLN A 18 3.84 -6.80 -4.09
C GLN A 18 5.17 -6.30 -3.52
N LYS A 19 5.70 -5.16 -3.99
CA LYS A 19 6.91 -4.57 -3.40
C LYS A 19 6.71 -4.19 -1.94
N GLY A 20 5.53 -3.67 -1.60
CA GLY A 20 5.17 -3.37 -0.21
C GLY A 20 5.13 -4.63 0.64
N VAL A 21 4.49 -5.70 0.15
CA VAL A 21 4.46 -7.01 0.81
C VAL A 21 5.87 -7.54 1.07
N ASP A 22 6.76 -7.48 0.09
CA ASP A 22 8.15 -7.95 0.23
C ASP A 22 8.91 -7.15 1.32
N MET A 23 8.69 -5.83 1.40
CA MET A 23 9.28 -4.99 2.45
C MET A 23 8.76 -5.34 3.83
N LEU A 24 7.44 -5.54 3.97
CA LEU A 24 6.79 -5.91 5.23
C LEU A 24 7.23 -7.29 5.71
N GLN A 25 7.37 -8.26 4.81
CA GLN A 25 7.96 -9.58 5.12
C GLN A 25 9.39 -9.47 5.62
N GLY A 26 10.15 -8.48 5.13
CA GLY A 26 11.48 -8.13 5.64
C GLY A 26 11.47 -7.35 6.96
N GLY A 27 10.30 -7.09 7.57
CA GLY A 27 10.16 -6.32 8.81
C GLY A 27 10.29 -4.81 8.63
N ASN A 28 10.19 -4.31 7.39
CA ASN A 28 10.33 -2.89 7.09
C ASN A 28 8.98 -2.28 6.72
N PRO A 29 8.47 -1.32 7.51
CA PRO A 29 7.37 -0.46 7.08
C PRO A 29 7.66 0.21 5.73
N CYS A 30 6.64 0.37 4.92
CA CYS A 30 6.71 0.80 3.53
C CYS A 30 5.78 1.98 3.23
N SER A 31 5.73 3.01 4.09
CA SER A 31 4.83 4.17 3.92
C SER A 31 4.97 4.86 2.56
N THR A 32 6.18 4.94 1.99
CA THR A 32 6.37 5.51 0.64
C THR A 32 5.70 4.67 -0.44
N VAL A 33 5.74 3.34 -0.31
CA VAL A 33 5.09 2.42 -1.26
C VAL A 33 3.57 2.55 -1.17
N VAL A 34 3.03 2.63 0.05
CA VAL A 34 1.61 2.91 0.32
C VAL A 34 1.19 4.22 -0.36
N SER A 35 1.94 5.30 -0.19
CA SER A 35 1.64 6.59 -0.82
C SER A 35 1.61 6.52 -2.35
N VAL A 36 2.54 5.80 -2.97
CA VAL A 36 2.56 5.61 -4.43
C VAL A 36 1.35 4.78 -4.89
N LEU A 37 0.93 3.79 -4.11
CA LEU A 37 -0.26 2.99 -4.42
C LEU A 37 -1.54 3.83 -4.36
N PHE A 38 -1.70 4.66 -3.33
CA PHE A 38 -2.80 5.62 -3.26
C PHE A 38 -2.76 6.67 -4.36
N TYR A 39 -1.58 7.06 -4.83
CA TYR A 39 -1.47 7.95 -5.99
C TYR A 39 -2.03 7.30 -7.26
N VAL A 40 -1.87 5.98 -7.44
CA VAL A 40 -2.52 5.25 -8.54
C VAL A 40 -4.05 5.29 -8.41
N GLU A 41 -4.58 5.07 -7.21
CA GLU A 41 -6.02 5.19 -6.95
C GLU A 41 -6.53 6.61 -7.25
N ASP A 42 -5.77 7.63 -6.86
CA ASP A 42 -6.12 9.02 -7.07
C ASP A 42 -6.15 9.39 -8.56
N ILE A 43 -5.23 8.87 -9.38
CA ILE A 43 -5.26 9.04 -10.84
C ILE A 43 -6.58 8.49 -11.42
N LEU A 44 -6.99 7.30 -10.99
CA LEU A 44 -8.24 6.68 -11.46
C LEU A 44 -9.45 7.54 -11.07
N ARG A 45 -9.48 8.00 -9.81
CA ARG A 45 -10.55 8.85 -9.28
C ARG A 45 -10.67 10.18 -10.04
N HIS A 46 -9.54 10.80 -10.40
CA HIS A 46 -9.52 12.02 -11.24
C HIS A 46 -10.04 11.81 -12.67
N GLN A 47 -10.18 10.56 -13.11
CA GLN A 47 -10.76 10.19 -14.40
C GLN A 47 -12.21 9.67 -14.26
N ASP A 48 -12.84 9.88 -13.10
CA ASP A 48 -14.16 9.35 -12.73
C ASP A 48 -14.25 7.82 -12.84
N VAL A 49 -13.13 7.13 -12.57
CA VAL A 49 -13.06 5.66 -12.56
C VAL A 49 -12.79 5.17 -11.14
N GLU A 50 -13.64 4.25 -10.68
CA GLU A 50 -13.41 3.49 -9.46
C GLU A 50 -12.98 2.06 -9.82
N SER A 51 -11.80 1.64 -9.37
CA SER A 51 -11.36 0.24 -9.47
C SER A 51 -11.36 -0.39 -8.09
N ALA A 52 -12.31 -1.31 -7.88
CA ALA A 52 -12.37 -2.09 -6.65
C ALA A 52 -11.08 -2.90 -6.39
N VAL A 53 -10.34 -3.27 -7.45
CA VAL A 53 -9.04 -3.94 -7.33
C VAL A 53 -8.02 -3.00 -6.71
N VAL A 54 -7.89 -1.78 -7.22
CA VAL A 54 -6.91 -0.82 -6.71
C VAL A 54 -7.24 -0.41 -5.27
N SER A 55 -8.51 -0.14 -4.96
CA SER A 55 -8.93 0.19 -3.59
C SER A 55 -8.63 -0.93 -2.60
N ALA A 56 -8.93 -2.19 -2.96
CA ALA A 56 -8.62 -3.33 -2.10
C ALA A 56 -7.11 -3.48 -1.84
N LEU A 57 -6.26 -3.21 -2.85
CA LEU A 57 -4.81 -3.25 -2.68
C LEU A 57 -4.32 -2.10 -1.78
N CYS A 58 -4.91 -0.90 -1.89
CA CYS A 58 -4.57 0.23 -1.02
C CYS A 58 -4.89 -0.07 0.44
N ASP A 59 -6.11 -0.54 0.71
CA ASP A 59 -6.58 -0.85 2.07
C ASP A 59 -5.73 -1.96 2.72
N ASP A 60 -5.44 -3.02 1.98
CA ASP A 60 -4.64 -4.15 2.44
C ASP A 60 -3.22 -3.72 2.84
N LEU A 61 -2.53 -2.98 1.96
CA LEU A 61 -1.15 -2.58 2.22
C LEU A 61 -1.04 -1.52 3.32
N ASP A 62 -1.96 -0.54 3.35
CA ASP A 62 -1.96 0.48 4.40
C ASP A 62 -2.19 -0.14 5.79
N LYS A 63 -3.16 -1.07 5.89
CA LYS A 63 -3.43 -1.79 7.14
C LYS A 63 -2.17 -2.50 7.65
N HIS A 64 -1.54 -3.33 6.82
CA HIS A 64 -0.37 -4.10 7.24
C HIS A 64 0.86 -3.22 7.49
N ASN A 65 0.99 -2.10 6.78
CA ASN A 65 2.03 -1.12 7.07
C ASN A 65 1.85 -0.48 8.46
N ARG A 66 0.62 -0.11 8.83
CA ARG A 66 0.32 0.43 10.17
C ARG A 66 0.61 -0.59 11.27
N GLU A 67 0.17 -1.83 11.09
CA GLU A 67 0.46 -2.93 12.01
C GLU A 67 1.98 -3.14 12.19
N SER A 68 2.75 -3.06 11.10
CA SER A 68 4.21 -3.17 11.15
C SER A 68 4.87 -2.02 11.93
N ILE A 69 4.40 -0.78 11.74
CA ILE A 69 4.89 0.39 12.48
C ILE A 69 4.57 0.27 13.98
N GLU A 70 3.36 -0.16 14.32
CA GLU A 70 2.94 -0.36 15.71
C GLU A 70 3.78 -1.43 16.39
N ALA A 71 3.99 -2.58 15.74
CA ALA A 71 4.85 -3.64 16.26
C ALA A 71 6.28 -3.16 16.54
N LEU A 72 6.87 -2.34 15.65
CA LEU A 72 8.20 -1.77 15.88
C LEU A 72 8.24 -0.77 17.04
N ARG A 73 7.17 0.00 17.25
CA ARG A 73 7.06 0.92 18.40
C ARG A 73 7.00 0.16 19.71
N GLU A 74 6.18 -0.89 19.80
CA GLU A 74 6.07 -1.73 20.98
C GLU A 74 7.41 -2.44 21.31
N LEU A 75 8.14 -2.90 20.29
CA LEU A 75 9.49 -3.44 20.47
C LEU A 75 10.48 -2.37 20.95
N GLY A 76 10.41 -1.14 20.44
CA GLY A 76 11.23 -0.02 20.89
C GLY A 76 10.96 0.33 22.36
N ASP A 77 9.69 0.47 22.72
CA ASP A 77 9.26 0.83 24.07
C ASP A 77 9.58 -0.26 25.10
N SER A 78 9.47 -1.54 24.72
CA SER A 78 9.87 -2.67 25.59
C SER A 78 11.39 -2.80 25.76
N THR A 79 12.19 -2.35 24.79
CA THR A 79 13.66 -2.42 24.84
C THR A 79 14.30 -1.26 25.61
N TYR A 80 13.67 -0.08 25.60
CA TYR A 80 14.21 1.16 26.21
C TYR A 80 13.32 1.77 27.30
N GLY A 81 12.28 1.06 27.76
CA GLY A 81 11.42 1.51 28.85
C GLY A 81 12.20 1.64 30.16
N TYR A 82 12.22 2.87 30.71
CA TYR A 82 12.70 3.21 32.07
C TYR A 82 11.77 2.68 33.15
#